data_AF-A0A1L9B6P5-F1
#
_entry.id   AF-A0A1L9B6P5-F1
#
_cell.length_a   1.000
_cell.length_b   1.000
_cell.length_c   1.000
_cell.angle_alpha   90.00
_cell.angle_beta   90.00
_cell.angle_gamma   90.00
#
_symmetry.space_group_name_H-M   'P 1'
#
loop_
_entity.id
_entity.type
_entity.pdbx_description
1 polymer ?
#
loop_
_entity_poly.entity_id
_entity_poly.type
_entity_poly.pdbx_seq_one_letter_code
_entity_poly.pdbx_strand_id
1 'polypeptide(L)' 'MSPPTCCRTLLARGPSAEVARCSCGHIHLSLGPMTIRLDADTLHATWHTMGDALRALSGMAEKEAAPVTPSSEWKQ' A
#
# COMPACT_ATOMS: atom_id res chain seq x y z
N MET A 1 -12.40 7.41 -36.53
CA MET A 1 -12.71 8.14 -35.27
C MET A 1 -11.51 7.96 -34.35
N SER A 2 -10.83 9.04 -33.95
CA SER A 2 -9.79 8.95 -32.92
C SER A 2 -10.41 8.50 -31.61
N PRO A 3 -9.75 7.63 -30.81
CA PRO A 3 -10.26 7.27 -29.50
C PRO A 3 -10.40 8.55 -28.65
N PRO A 4 -11.45 8.66 -27.81
CA PRO A 4 -11.58 9.80 -26.92
C PRO A 4 -10.31 9.91 -26.07
N THR A 5 -9.76 11.10 -25.97
CA THR A 5 -8.63 11.38 -25.09
C THR A 5 -9.05 11.07 -23.65
N CYS A 6 -8.48 10.02 -23.04
CA CYS A 6 -8.70 9.71 -21.62
C CYS A 6 -8.11 10.86 -20.79
N CYS A 7 -8.98 11.74 -20.31
CA CYS A 7 -8.62 12.78 -19.37
C CYS A 7 -8.52 12.13 -17.98
N ARG A 8 -7.35 12.23 -17.35
CA ARG A 8 -7.10 11.75 -15.99
C ARG A 8 -7.10 12.92 -15.03
N THR A 9 -7.90 12.83 -13.98
CA THR A 9 -7.88 13.75 -12.85
C THR A 9 -7.07 13.11 -11.74
N LEU A 10 -5.95 13.72 -11.38
CA LEU A 10 -5.12 13.27 -10.27
C LEU A 10 -5.88 13.43 -8.95
N LEU A 11 -6.00 12.36 -8.18
CA LEU A 11 -6.64 12.35 -6.86
C LEU A 11 -5.61 12.40 -5.74
N ALA A 12 -4.51 11.65 -5.87
CA ALA A 12 -3.44 11.61 -4.88
C ALA A 12 -2.10 11.29 -5.55
N ARG A 13 -1.01 11.83 -4.99
CA ARG A 13 0.37 11.52 -5.40
C ARG A 13 1.24 11.42 -4.16
N GLY A 14 2.03 10.36 -4.10
CA GLY A 14 3.12 10.19 -3.16
C GLY A 14 4.45 9.95 -3.88
N PRO A 15 5.52 9.67 -3.13
CA PRO A 15 6.86 9.46 -3.70
C PRO A 15 6.95 8.28 -4.67
N SER A 16 6.14 7.23 -4.45
CA SER A 16 6.20 5.98 -5.22
C SER A 16 4.88 5.62 -5.89
N ALA A 17 3.84 6.43 -5.70
CA ALA A 17 2.49 6.09 -6.12
C ALA A 17 1.70 7.30 -6.63
N GLU A 18 0.79 7.04 -7.56
CA GLU A 18 -0.17 8.01 -8.09
C GLU A 18 -1.55 7.35 -8.19
N VAL A 19 -2.60 8.07 -7.81
CA VAL A 19 -3.99 7.66 -7.98
C VAL A 19 -4.72 8.71 -8.80
N ALA A 20 -5.33 8.30 -9.92
CA ALA A 20 -6.08 9.20 -10.79
C ALA A 20 -7.41 8.60 -11.23
N ARG A 21 -8.45 9.43 -11.35
CA ARG A 21 -9.73 9.04 -11.96
C ARG A 21 -9.71 9.37 -13.44
N CYS A 22 -9.87 8.38 -14.32
CA CYS A 22 -10.05 8.65 -15.75
C CYS A 22 -11.54 8.85 -16.08
N SER A 23 -11.81 9.67 -17.09
CA SER A 23 -13.13 9.81 -17.71
C SER A 23 -13.73 8.49 -18.22
N CYS A 24 -12.93 7.42 -18.36
CA CYS A 24 -13.38 6.07 -18.72
C CYS A 24 -14.03 5.29 -17.55
N GLY A 25 -14.27 5.94 -16.41
CA GLY A 25 -14.93 5.35 -15.25
C GLY A 25 -14.02 4.54 -14.32
N HIS A 26 -12.76 4.31 -14.70
CA HIS A 26 -11.80 3.56 -13.90
C HIS A 26 -10.89 4.48 -13.09
N ILE A 27 -10.43 3.97 -11.95
CA ILE A 27 -9.30 4.51 -11.21
C ILE A 27 -8.02 3.87 -11.71
N HIS A 28 -7.01 4.69 -11.94
CA HIS A 28 -5.66 4.28 -12.27
C HIS A 28 -4.82 4.41 -11.02
N LEU A 29 -4.32 3.28 -10.51
CA LEU A 29 -3.30 3.23 -9.46
C LEU A 29 -1.96 2.94 -10.13
N SER A 30 -1.06 3.91 -10.13
CA SER A 30 0.31 3.74 -10.61
C SER A 30 1.27 3.56 -9.45
N LEU A 31 2.09 2.52 -9.51
CA LEU A 31 3.14 2.17 -8.55
C LEU A 31 4.46 2.03 -9.32
N GLY A 32 5.28 3.08 -9.30
CA GLY A 32 6.46 3.18 -10.16
C GLY A 32 6.13 2.92 -11.65
N PRO A 33 6.71 1.89 -12.29
CA PRO A 33 6.43 1.59 -13.70
C PRO A 33 5.11 0.84 -13.94
N MET A 34 4.45 0.35 -12.88
CA MET A 34 3.22 -0.44 -13.00
C MET A 34 2.00 0.46 -12.88
N THR A 35 0.96 0.22 -13.70
CA THR A 35 -0.33 0.89 -13.54
C THR A 35 -1.45 -0.13 -13.63
N ILE A 36 -2.31 -0.13 -12.61
CA ILE A 36 -3.46 -1.03 -12.47
C ILE A 36 -4.73 -0.21 -12.65
N ARG A 37 -5.68 -0.72 -13.42
CA ARG A 37 -7.02 -0.15 -13.58
C ARG A 37 -7.97 -0.88 -12.64
N LEU A 38 -8.68 -0.12 -11.81
CA LEU A 38 -9.58 -0.62 -10.79
C LEU A 38 -10.89 0.18 -10.85
N ASP A 39 -12.00 -0.42 -10.44
CA ASP A 39 -13.16 0.35 -10.00
C ASP A 39 -12.93 0.91 -8.57
N ALA A 40 -13.85 1.75 -8.11
CA ALA A 40 -13.74 2.42 -6.82
C ALA A 40 -13.84 1.44 -5.63
N ASP A 41 -14.69 0.43 -5.73
CA ASP A 41 -14.93 -0.54 -4.65
C ASP A 41 -13.71 -1.46 -4.48
N THR A 42 -13.11 -1.88 -5.59
CA THR A 42 -11.88 -2.67 -5.61
C THR A 42 -10.71 -1.88 -5.02
N LEU A 43 -10.58 -0.58 -5.33
CA LEU A 43 -9.57 0.27 -4.71
C LEU A 43 -9.77 0.37 -3.19
N HIS A 44 -11.01 0.55 -2.75
CA HIS A 44 -11.35 0.64 -1.32
C HIS A 44 -11.03 -0.67 -0.59
N ALA A 45 -11.43 -1.81 -1.13
CA ALA A 45 -11.10 -3.12 -0.56
C ALA A 45 -9.58 -3.35 -0.52
N THR A 46 -8.86 -3.00 -1.59
CA THR A 46 -7.39 -3.11 -1.66
C THR A 46 -6.71 -2.28 -0.58
N TRP A 47 -7.20 -1.06 -0.33
CA TRP A 47 -6.66 -0.18 0.71
C TRP A 47 -6.79 -0.78 2.11
N HIS A 48 -7.95 -1.36 2.44
CA HIS A 48 -8.13 -2.03 3.74
C HIS A 48 -7.18 -3.21 3.92
N THR A 49 -7.06 -4.07 2.90
CA THR A 49 -6.12 -5.20 2.93
C THR A 49 -4.67 -4.75 3.12
N MET A 50 -4.24 -3.68 2.43
CA MET A 50 -2.91 -3.11 2.62
C MET A 50 -2.71 -2.54 4.03
N GLY A 51 -3.74 -1.86 4.57
CA GLY A 51 -3.72 -1.35 5.94
C GLY A 51 -3.56 -2.44 6.98
N ASP A 52 -4.27 -3.56 6.82
CA ASP A 52 -4.15 -4.72 7.72
C ASP A 52 -2.77 -5.38 7.63
N ALA A 53 -2.22 -5.51 6.41
CA ALA A 53 -0.87 -6.00 6.21
C ALA A 53 0.18 -5.11 6.91
N LEU A 54 0.06 -3.78 6.79
CA LEU A 54 0.97 -2.83 7.45
C LEU A 54 0.89 -2.91 8.97
N ARG A 55 -0.31 -3.08 9.54
CA ARG A 55 -0.49 -3.29 10.98
C ARG A 55 0.20 -4.58 11.45
N ALA A 56 0.02 -5.67 10.71
CA ALA A 56 0.66 -6.95 11.02
C ALA A 56 2.19 -6.84 10.99
N LEU A 57 2.75 -6.18 9.97
CA LEU A 57 4.19 -5.94 9.85
C LEU A 57 4.72 -5.06 11.00
N SER A 58 3.96 -4.05 11.42
CA SER A 58 4.35 -3.17 12.52
C SER A 58 4.38 -3.91 13.86
N GLY A 59 3.39 -4.77 14.12
CA GLY A 59 3.34 -5.60 15.33
C GLY A 59 4.43 -6.67 15.39
N MET A 60 4.97 -7.10 14.25
CA MET A 60 6.13 -8.01 14.21
C MET A 60 7.41 -7.32 14.69
N ALA A 61 7.60 -6.03 14.37
CA ALA A 61 8.80 -5.28 14.76
C ALA A 61 8.94 -5.14 16.29
N GLU A 62 7.83 -5.06 17.03
CA GLU A 62 7.82 -4.97 18.48
C GLU A 62 8.18 -6.29 19.17
N LYS A 63 7.91 -7.44 18.52
CA LYS A 63 8.14 -8.77 19.10
C LYS A 63 9.60 -9.23 18.97
N GLU A 64 10.32 -8.76 17.96
CA GLU A 64 11.76 -9.05 17.76
C GLU A 64 12.64 -8.36 18.82
N ALA A 65 12.20 -7.22 19.36
CA ALA A 65 12.98 -6.41 20.30
C ALA A 65 12.92 -6.87 21.76
N ALA A 66 12.34 -8.04 22.07
CA ALA A 66 12.33 -8.57 23.42
C ALA A 66 13.77 -8.91 23.88
N PRO A 67 14.24 -8.44 25.05
CA PRO A 67 15.62 -8.63 25.46
C PRO A 67 15.85 -10.10 25.79
N VAL A 68 16.85 -10.71 25.14
CA VAL A 68 17.52 -11.89 25.65
C VAL A 68 18.17 -11.52 26.98
N THR A 69 17.48 -11.81 28.09
CA THR A 69 18.07 -11.73 29.43
C THR A 69 19.29 -12.66 29.44
N PRO A 70 20.53 -12.18 29.63
CA PRO A 70 21.64 -13.08 29.87
C PRO A 70 21.43 -13.66 31.27
N SER A 71 21.01 -14.92 31.35
CA SER A 71 21.00 -15.67 32.60
C SER A 71 22.45 -15.83 33.07
N SER A 72 22.88 -14.90 33.91
CA SER A 72 24.12 -15.00 34.66
C SER A 72 23.88 -15.95 35.84
N GLU A 73 23.96 -17.25 35.59
CA GLU A 73 24.07 -18.22 36.68
C GLU A 73 25.54 -18.58 36.87
N TRP A 74 26.15 -17.85 37.81
CA TRP A 74 27.52 -17.99 38.28
C TRP A 74 27.67 -19.31 39.04
N LYS A 75 28.58 -20.18 38.60
CA LYS A 75 29.04 -21.38 39.31
C LYS A 75 29.66 -20.99 40.66
N GLN A 76 29.10 -21.48 41.77
CA GLN A 76 29.85 -21.90 42.97
C GLN A 76 29.20 -23.13 43.59
#